data_AF-A0A0A1T0I6-F1
#
_entry.id   AF-A0A0A1T0I6-F1
#
_cell.length_a   1.000
_cell.length_b   1.000
_cell.length_c   1.000
_cell.angle_alpha   90.00
_cell.angle_beta   90.00
_cell.angle_gamma   90.00
#
_symmetry.space_group_name_H-M   'P 1'
#
loop_
_entity.id
_entity.type
_entity.pdbx_description
1 polymer ?
#
loop_
_entity_poly.entity_id
_entity_poly.type
_entity_poly.pdbx_seq_one_letter_code
_entity_poly.pdbx_strand_id
1 'polypeptide(L)'
;MISDAGKKELVDVLGIRAIFDFRFNQERESEPEPILQGVASILTEQDEEDAEWTSLIDMYFSFLETHKSIYRKVFLHILNNPKWPFLVHCTAGKDRTGVAVALIQSIAGVPREDIVYEYTLTRIGIEPVRDLLQAKLAGGDGSEVDWDNENLKTIAGCIAETMEVFLDKMQERFGSVHGYVKTELGFTDKEIEVIRQNLQPENL
;
A
#
# COMPACT_ATOMS: atom_id res chain seq x y z
N MET A 1 -9.54 11.42 11.25
CA MET A 1 -9.38 12.74 10.60
C MET A 1 -8.03 13.33 10.97
N ILE A 2 -7.23 13.75 9.98
CA ILE A 2 -5.93 14.41 10.22
C ILE A 2 -6.12 15.80 10.83
N SER A 3 -5.29 16.18 11.80
CA SER A 3 -5.31 17.52 12.39
C SER A 3 -4.76 18.57 11.44
N ASP A 4 -5.06 19.85 11.65
CA ASP A 4 -4.48 20.93 10.83
C ASP A 4 -2.96 21.00 10.95
N ALA A 5 -2.41 20.62 12.10
CA ALA A 5 -0.97 20.45 12.26
C ALA A 5 -0.42 19.34 11.34
N GLY A 6 -1.12 18.20 11.26
CA GLY A 6 -0.75 17.12 10.35
C GLY A 6 -0.87 17.51 8.87
N LYS A 7 -1.88 18.32 8.49
CA LYS A 7 -1.97 18.86 7.12
C LYS A 7 -0.76 19.73 6.76
N LYS A 8 -0.36 20.62 7.68
CA LYS A 8 0.83 21.46 7.50
C LYS A 8 2.10 20.63 7.43
N GLU A 9 2.22 19.60 8.28
CA GLU A 9 3.36 18.68 8.23
C GLU A 9 3.50 18.02 6.86
N LEU A 10 2.40 17.49 6.30
CA LEU A 10 2.40 16.87 4.98
C LEU A 10 2.79 17.85 3.87
N VAL A 11 2.20 19.05 3.86
CA VAL A 11 2.34 20.00 2.73
C VAL A 11 3.59 20.86 2.84
N ASP A 12 3.83 21.45 4.02
CA ASP A 12 4.82 22.50 4.22
C ASP A 12 6.18 21.93 4.61
N VAL A 13 6.21 20.82 5.37
CA VAL A 13 7.44 20.19 5.87
C VAL A 13 7.89 19.06 4.94
N LEU A 14 7.03 18.07 4.71
CA LEU A 14 7.33 16.92 3.87
C LEU A 14 7.20 17.22 2.36
N GLY A 15 6.59 18.35 2.01
CA GLY A 15 6.49 18.79 0.62
C GLY A 15 5.63 17.88 -0.26
N ILE A 16 4.70 17.12 0.31
CA ILE A 16 3.84 16.19 -0.44
C ILE A 16 3.10 16.95 -1.56
N ARG A 17 3.09 16.36 -2.75
CA ARG A 17 2.43 16.88 -3.96
C ARG A 17 1.37 15.95 -4.52
N ALA A 18 1.42 14.66 -4.17
CA ALA A 18 0.43 13.69 -4.57
C ALA A 18 0.11 12.72 -3.43
N ILE A 19 -1.16 12.34 -3.31
CA ILE A 19 -1.62 11.25 -2.45
C ILE A 19 -2.26 10.19 -3.33
N PHE A 20 -1.85 8.94 -3.15
CA PHE A 20 -2.46 7.78 -3.77
C PHE A 20 -3.32 7.06 -2.74
N ASP A 21 -4.64 7.17 -2.91
CA ASP A 21 -5.63 6.56 -2.03
C ASP A 21 -6.05 5.18 -2.56
N PHE A 22 -5.52 4.12 -1.94
CA PHE A 22 -5.82 2.73 -2.28
C PHE A 22 -7.11 2.21 -1.63
N ARG A 23 -7.91 3.06 -0.98
CA ARG A 23 -9.18 2.64 -0.39
C ARG A 23 -10.21 2.29 -1.48
N PHE A 24 -11.13 1.39 -1.14
CA PHE A 24 -12.30 1.11 -1.95
C PHE A 24 -13.27 2.30 -1.90
N ASN A 25 -14.21 2.33 -2.84
CA ASN A 25 -15.24 3.37 -2.93
C ASN A 25 -16.00 3.55 -1.60
N GLN A 26 -16.48 2.45 -1.01
CA GLN A 26 -17.25 2.44 0.23
C GLN A 26 -16.47 3.03 1.41
N GLU A 27 -15.18 2.72 1.52
CA GLU A 27 -14.30 3.26 2.56
C GLU A 27 -14.13 4.78 2.42
N ARG A 28 -14.05 5.30 1.18
CA ARG A 28 -13.93 6.74 0.89
C ARG A 28 -15.24 7.49 1.11
N GLU A 29 -16.38 6.87 0.81
CA GLU A 29 -17.70 7.44 1.09
C GLU A 29 -17.95 7.58 2.59
N SER A 30 -17.58 6.56 3.36
CA SER A 30 -17.69 6.55 4.82
C SER A 30 -16.70 7.52 5.48
N GLU A 31 -15.46 7.56 4.99
CA GLU A 31 -14.40 8.43 5.52
C GLU A 31 -13.72 9.22 4.39
N PRO A 32 -14.29 10.37 3.98
CA PRO A 32 -13.73 11.19 2.91
C PRO A 32 -12.30 11.66 3.19
N GLU A 33 -11.46 11.68 2.15
CA GLU A 33 -10.10 12.18 2.26
C GLU A 33 -10.10 13.69 2.62
N PRO A 34 -9.24 14.12 3.57
CA PRO A 34 -9.10 15.53 3.88
C PRO A 34 -8.54 16.31 2.68
N ILE A 35 -9.14 17.46 2.36
CA ILE A 35 -8.65 18.33 1.30
C ILE A 35 -7.33 19.00 1.74
N LEU A 36 -6.25 18.74 0.99
CA LEU A 36 -4.95 19.38 1.14
C LEU A 36 -4.69 20.32 -0.04
N GLN A 37 -4.54 21.62 0.24
CA GLN A 37 -4.31 22.60 -0.82
C GLN A 37 -2.96 22.36 -1.51
N GLY A 38 -2.97 22.29 -2.85
CA GLY A 38 -1.75 22.09 -3.65
C GLY A 38 -1.26 20.64 -3.70
N VAL A 39 -2.04 19.69 -3.18
CA VAL A 39 -1.77 18.24 -3.27
C VAL A 39 -2.80 17.59 -4.19
N ALA A 40 -2.33 16.83 -5.17
CA ALA A 40 -3.21 16.04 -6.02
C ALA A 40 -3.65 14.76 -5.29
N SER A 41 -4.96 14.57 -5.09
CA SER A 41 -5.50 13.28 -4.71
C SER A 41 -5.68 12.41 -5.96
N ILE A 42 -5.09 11.21 -5.93
CA ILE A 42 -5.06 10.27 -7.04
C ILE A 42 -5.70 8.97 -6.55
N LEU A 43 -6.79 8.60 -7.20
CA LEU A 43 -7.53 7.39 -6.90
C LEU A 43 -7.95 6.66 -8.17
N THR A 44 -8.42 5.44 -8.00
CA THR A 44 -9.15 4.69 -9.02
C THR A 44 -10.47 4.23 -8.39
N GLU A 45 -11.57 4.44 -9.11
CA GLU A 45 -12.87 3.88 -8.75
C GLU A 45 -12.76 2.36 -8.69
N GLN A 46 -12.97 1.81 -7.51
CA GLN A 46 -12.89 0.38 -7.26
C GLN A 46 -13.85 0.05 -6.13
N ASP A 47 -14.88 -0.72 -6.47
CA ASP A 47 -15.77 -1.29 -5.47
C ASP A 47 -15.11 -2.50 -4.83
N GLU A 48 -15.44 -2.73 -3.57
CA GLU A 48 -15.09 -3.98 -2.91
C GLU A 48 -15.85 -5.14 -3.57
N GLU A 49 -15.12 -6.15 -4.05
CA GLU A 49 -15.72 -7.37 -4.59
C GLU A 49 -15.90 -8.38 -3.44
N ASP A 50 -17.02 -9.11 -3.45
CA ASP A 50 -17.25 -10.28 -2.60
C ASP A 50 -16.30 -11.42 -3.03
N ALA A 51 -15.01 -11.24 -2.77
CA ALA A 51 -13.99 -12.22 -3.04
C ALA A 51 -13.76 -13.06 -1.79
N GLU A 52 -13.99 -14.38 -1.89
CA GLU A 52 -13.59 -15.31 -0.84
C GLU A 52 -12.09 -15.61 -0.97
N TRP A 53 -11.28 -14.97 -0.13
CA TRP A 53 -9.85 -15.29 -0.01
C TRP A 53 -9.63 -16.24 1.17
N THR A 54 -8.82 -17.27 0.97
CA THR A 54 -8.52 -18.27 2.01
C THR A 54 -7.24 -17.96 2.77
N SER A 55 -6.47 -16.95 2.35
CA SER A 55 -5.26 -16.48 3.01
C SER A 55 -5.00 -14.98 2.77
N LEU A 56 -4.15 -14.37 3.61
CA LEU A 56 -3.65 -13.01 3.40
C LEU A 56 -2.94 -12.86 2.04
N ILE A 57 -2.24 -13.91 1.62
CA ILE A 57 -1.51 -13.90 0.36
C ILE A 57 -2.49 -13.84 -0.81
N ASP A 58 -3.58 -14.61 -0.77
CA ASP A 58 -4.62 -14.54 -1.81
C ASP A 58 -5.27 -13.16 -1.89
N MET A 59 -5.50 -12.53 -0.74
CA MET A 59 -5.96 -11.14 -0.67
C MET A 59 -4.92 -10.16 -1.27
N TYR A 60 -3.62 -10.36 -1.04
CA TYR A 60 -2.60 -9.48 -1.63
C TYR A 60 -2.57 -9.60 -3.16
N PHE A 61 -2.69 -10.82 -3.68
CA PHE A 61 -2.80 -11.03 -5.11
C PHE A 61 -4.12 -10.50 -5.68
N SER A 62 -5.23 -10.56 -4.94
CA SER A 62 -6.49 -9.93 -5.39
C SER A 62 -6.34 -8.42 -5.49
N PHE A 63 -5.56 -7.77 -4.61
CA PHE A 63 -5.24 -6.35 -4.77
C PHE A 63 -4.43 -6.08 -6.03
N LEU A 64 -3.44 -6.91 -6.37
CA LEU A 64 -2.64 -6.73 -7.59
C LEU A 64 -3.49 -6.78 -8.88
N GLU A 65 -4.63 -7.47 -8.84
CA GLU A 65 -5.60 -7.50 -9.94
C GLU A 65 -6.58 -6.32 -9.89
N THR A 66 -7.28 -6.15 -8.77
CA THR A 66 -8.33 -5.11 -8.60
C THR A 66 -7.76 -3.69 -8.61
N HIS A 67 -6.57 -3.47 -8.03
CA HIS A 67 -5.96 -2.15 -7.91
C HIS A 67 -4.86 -1.88 -8.95
N LYS A 68 -4.77 -2.71 -10.01
CA LYS A 68 -3.75 -2.61 -11.08
C LYS A 68 -3.60 -1.19 -11.62
N SER A 69 -4.71 -0.49 -11.82
CA SER A 69 -4.74 0.89 -12.31
C SER A 69 -4.06 1.89 -11.36
N ILE A 70 -4.29 1.81 -10.04
CA ILE A 70 -3.65 2.74 -9.09
C ILE A 70 -2.17 2.38 -8.85
N TYR A 71 -1.80 1.08 -8.84
CA TYR A 71 -0.39 0.69 -8.85
C TYR A 71 0.34 1.26 -10.07
N ARG A 72 -0.25 1.16 -11.27
CA ARG A 72 0.32 1.76 -12.49
C ARG A 72 0.47 3.28 -12.34
N LYS A 73 -0.52 3.98 -11.77
CA LYS A 73 -0.44 5.44 -11.55
C LYS A 73 0.71 5.82 -10.61
N VAL A 74 0.98 5.04 -9.56
CA VAL A 74 2.15 5.27 -8.68
C VAL A 74 3.46 5.20 -9.47
N PHE A 75 3.65 4.14 -10.27
CA PHE A 75 4.86 3.99 -11.08
C PHE A 75 4.98 5.05 -12.18
N LEU A 76 3.87 5.49 -12.78
CA LEU A 76 3.85 6.62 -13.71
C LEU A 76 4.24 7.93 -13.01
N HIS A 77 3.82 8.13 -11.76
CA HIS A 77 4.23 9.29 -10.99
C HIS A 77 5.72 9.24 -10.67
N ILE A 78 6.28 8.11 -10.26
CA ILE A 78 7.72 7.99 -10.03
C ILE A 78 8.51 8.25 -11.34
N LEU A 79 8.00 7.75 -12.47
CA LEU A 79 8.63 7.93 -13.79
C LEU A 79 8.67 9.40 -14.24
N ASN A 80 7.53 10.10 -14.16
CA ASN A 80 7.37 11.45 -14.73
C ASN A 80 7.62 12.57 -13.71
N ASN A 81 7.40 12.24 -12.44
CA ASN A 81 7.38 13.02 -11.20
C ASN A 81 8.62 13.02 -10.28
N PRO A 82 9.87 12.78 -10.70
CA PRO A 82 10.94 12.29 -9.79
C PRO A 82 11.20 13.18 -8.56
N LYS A 83 10.95 14.48 -8.66
CA LYS A 83 11.17 15.47 -7.59
C LYS A 83 9.92 15.79 -6.78
N TRP A 84 8.82 15.08 -6.97
CA TRP A 84 7.54 15.37 -6.34
C TRP A 84 7.24 14.31 -5.29
N PRO A 85 7.48 14.62 -4.00
CA PRO A 85 7.14 13.72 -2.90
C PRO A 85 5.67 13.33 -2.96
N PHE A 86 5.41 12.05 -2.69
CA PHE A 86 4.07 11.50 -2.69
C PHE A 86 3.85 10.61 -1.47
N LEU A 87 2.58 10.42 -1.14
CA LEU A 87 2.14 9.56 -0.05
C LEU A 87 1.23 8.47 -0.62
N VAL A 88 1.39 7.25 -0.12
CA VAL A 88 0.51 6.12 -0.45
C VAL A 88 -0.18 5.70 0.84
N HIS A 89 -1.49 5.52 0.82
CA HIS A 89 -2.22 5.01 1.98
C HIS A 89 -3.40 4.13 1.57
N CYS A 90 -3.89 3.36 2.53
CA CYS A 90 -5.20 2.73 2.51
C CYS A 90 -5.94 3.12 3.81
N THR A 91 -6.77 2.26 4.38
CA THR A 91 -7.44 2.55 5.66
C THR A 91 -6.51 2.41 6.86
N ALA A 92 -5.85 1.27 7.00
CA ALA A 92 -4.92 1.01 8.11
C ALA A 92 -3.45 1.34 7.78
N GLY A 93 -3.14 1.56 6.50
CA GLY A 93 -1.75 1.67 6.03
C GLY A 93 -0.98 0.35 6.03
N LYS A 94 -1.66 -0.81 6.15
CA LYS A 94 -1.03 -2.13 6.27
C LYS A 94 -0.92 -2.88 4.96
N ASP A 95 -2.05 -3.37 4.46
CA ASP A 95 -2.05 -4.42 3.44
C ASP A 95 -1.84 -3.84 2.03
N ARG A 96 -2.81 -3.07 1.51
CA ARG A 96 -2.69 -2.40 0.20
C ARG A 96 -1.49 -1.45 0.12
N THR A 97 -1.22 -0.72 1.21
CA THR A 97 -0.04 0.14 1.32
C THR A 97 1.25 -0.70 1.37
N GLY A 98 1.31 -1.75 2.18
CA GLY A 98 2.48 -2.62 2.30
C GLY A 98 2.81 -3.31 0.97
N VAL A 99 1.80 -3.78 0.23
CA VAL A 99 2.00 -4.32 -1.13
C VAL A 99 2.58 -3.24 -2.04
N ALA A 100 2.00 -2.04 -2.09
CA ALA A 100 2.52 -0.94 -2.90
C ALA A 100 3.98 -0.60 -2.57
N VAL A 101 4.30 -0.47 -1.28
CA VAL A 101 5.63 -0.15 -0.78
C VAL A 101 6.63 -1.27 -1.10
N ALA A 102 6.26 -2.54 -0.92
CA ALA A 102 7.10 -3.68 -1.28
C ALA A 102 7.43 -3.72 -2.78
N LEU A 103 6.47 -3.39 -3.64
CA LEU A 103 6.71 -3.29 -5.08
C LEU A 103 7.69 -2.16 -5.42
N ILE A 104 7.51 -0.97 -4.82
CA ILE A 104 8.39 0.19 -5.03
C ILE A 104 9.82 -0.13 -4.57
N GLN A 105 9.98 -0.66 -3.34
CA GLN A 105 11.29 -1.00 -2.79
C GLN A 105 12.00 -2.09 -3.62
N SER A 106 11.24 -3.09 -4.11
CA SER A 106 11.80 -4.13 -4.99
C SER A 106 12.33 -3.54 -6.30
N ILE A 107 11.62 -2.58 -6.91
CA ILE A 107 12.10 -1.90 -8.13
C ILE A 107 13.28 -0.98 -7.82
N ALA A 108 13.29 -0.32 -6.66
CA ALA A 108 14.43 0.49 -6.20
C ALA A 108 15.71 -0.33 -5.95
N GLY A 109 15.59 -1.67 -5.86
CA GLY A 109 16.71 -2.58 -5.60
C GLY A 109 17.05 -2.74 -4.12
N VAL A 110 16.10 -2.46 -3.23
CA VAL A 110 16.25 -2.69 -1.79
C VAL A 110 16.40 -4.19 -1.52
N PRO A 111 17.31 -4.61 -0.63
CA PRO A 111 17.45 -6.02 -0.25
C PRO A 111 16.13 -6.60 0.28
N ARG A 112 15.87 -7.87 -0.04
CA ARG A 112 14.61 -8.54 0.33
C ARG A 112 14.36 -8.50 1.83
N GLU A 113 15.40 -8.76 2.62
CA GLU A 113 15.36 -8.74 4.08
C GLU A 113 14.94 -7.38 4.64
N ASP A 114 15.34 -6.29 4.00
CA ASP A 114 14.98 -4.93 4.39
C ASP A 114 13.53 -4.62 4.04
N ILE A 115 13.04 -5.11 2.89
CA ILE A 115 11.62 -5.01 2.49
C ILE A 115 10.72 -5.74 3.51
N VAL A 116 11.12 -6.96 3.89
CA VAL A 116 10.41 -7.75 4.90
C VAL A 116 10.44 -7.04 6.25
N TYR A 117 11.59 -6.53 6.66
CA TYR A 117 11.73 -5.80 7.91
C TYR A 117 10.87 -4.54 7.94
N GLU A 118 10.88 -3.72 6.89
CA GLU A 118 10.07 -2.52 6.80
C GLU A 118 8.58 -2.83 6.95
N TYR A 119 8.08 -3.88 6.28
CA TYR A 119 6.70 -4.31 6.43
C TYR A 119 6.35 -4.65 7.90
N THR A 120 7.27 -5.25 8.66
CA THR A 120 7.03 -5.56 10.08
C THR A 120 6.94 -4.32 10.98
N LEU A 121 7.59 -3.21 10.61
CA LEU A 121 7.51 -1.95 11.36
C LEU A 121 6.11 -1.36 11.37
N THR A 122 5.28 -1.72 10.38
CA THR A 122 3.86 -1.35 10.33
C THR A 122 3.11 -1.71 11.62
N ARG A 123 3.51 -2.78 12.34
CA ARG A 123 2.92 -3.11 13.66
C ARG A 123 3.03 -1.95 14.62
N ILE A 124 4.18 -1.28 14.66
CA ILE A 124 4.45 -0.17 15.58
C ILE A 124 3.51 0.99 15.30
N GLY A 125 3.26 1.31 14.03
CA GLY A 125 2.36 2.39 13.62
C GLY A 125 0.88 2.11 13.86
N ILE A 126 0.49 0.83 13.85
CA ILE A 126 -0.90 0.40 14.01
C ILE A 126 -1.28 0.19 15.47
N GLU A 127 -0.35 -0.21 16.34
CA GLU A 127 -0.64 -0.48 17.76
C GLU A 127 -1.45 0.62 18.47
N PRO A 128 -1.16 1.93 18.30
CA PRO A 128 -1.93 3.00 18.93
C PRO A 128 -3.42 3.05 18.52
N VAL A 129 -3.76 2.49 17.36
CA VAL A 129 -5.11 2.50 16.78
C VAL A 129 -5.65 1.08 16.58
N ARG A 130 -5.01 0.07 17.19
CA ARG A 130 -5.31 -1.34 16.98
C ARG A 130 -6.76 -1.66 17.32
N ASP A 131 -7.22 -1.23 18.49
CA ASP A 131 -8.58 -1.52 18.97
C ASP A 131 -9.65 -0.87 18.06
N LEU A 132 -9.36 0.34 17.54
CA LEU A 132 -10.23 1.03 16.58
C LEU A 132 -10.30 0.28 15.24
N LEU A 133 -9.17 -0.18 14.72
CA LEU A 133 -9.11 -0.94 13.47
C LEU A 133 -9.78 -2.31 13.63
N GLN A 134 -9.61 -2.96 14.78
CA GLN A 134 -10.27 -4.23 15.10
C GLN A 134 -11.79 -4.08 15.16
N ALA A 135 -12.31 -3.03 15.80
CA ALA A 135 -13.75 -2.76 15.82
C ALA A 135 -14.32 -2.50 14.42
N LYS A 136 -13.56 -1.85 13.54
CA LYS A 136 -13.95 -1.63 12.14
C LYS A 136 -13.97 -2.93 11.32
N LEU A 137 -12.95 -3.78 11.48
CA LEU A 137 -12.86 -5.07 10.79
C LEU A 137 -13.97 -6.05 11.24
N ALA A 138 -14.48 -5.90 12.47
CA ALA A 138 -15.61 -6.65 12.98
C ALA A 138 -16.98 -6.15 12.49
N GLY A 139 -17.02 -5.27 11.48
CA GLY A 139 -18.28 -4.77 10.91
C GLY A 139 -18.94 -3.63 11.69
N GLY A 140 -18.29 -3.09 12.73
CA GLY A 140 -18.74 -1.89 13.44
C GLY A 140 -20.08 -2.00 14.17
N ASP A 141 -20.66 -3.19 14.28
CA ASP A 141 -21.98 -3.44 14.90
C ASP A 141 -21.92 -3.69 16.42
N GLY A 142 -20.71 -3.71 16.99
CA GLY A 142 -20.49 -4.00 18.40
C GLY A 142 -20.50 -5.50 18.75
N SER A 143 -20.42 -6.38 17.75
CA SER A 143 -20.22 -7.81 17.97
C SER A 143 -18.89 -8.10 18.67
N GLU A 144 -18.90 -9.07 19.59
CA GLU A 144 -17.68 -9.55 20.25
C GLU A 144 -16.77 -10.19 19.21
N VAL A 145 -15.55 -9.67 19.11
CA VAL A 145 -14.50 -10.23 18.27
C VAL A 145 -14.02 -11.54 18.90
N ASP A 146 -14.09 -12.64 18.16
CA ASP A 146 -13.49 -13.91 18.58
C ASP A 146 -11.96 -13.80 18.54
N TRP A 147 -11.38 -13.45 19.68
CA TRP A 147 -9.93 -13.27 19.84
C TRP A 147 -9.13 -14.56 19.69
N ASP A 148 -9.78 -15.71 19.80
CA ASP A 148 -9.12 -17.01 19.58
C ASP A 148 -9.10 -17.41 18.10
N ASN A 149 -9.81 -16.67 17.24
CA ASN A 149 -9.79 -16.89 15.80
C ASN A 149 -8.41 -16.61 15.21
N GLU A 150 -7.73 -17.67 14.80
CA GLU A 150 -6.40 -17.63 14.18
C GLU A 150 -6.36 -16.77 12.90
N ASN A 151 -7.47 -16.63 12.17
CA ASN A 151 -7.55 -15.74 11.02
C ASN A 151 -7.46 -14.27 11.46
N LEU A 152 -8.08 -13.88 12.58
CA LEU A 152 -8.03 -12.51 13.12
C LEU A 152 -6.67 -12.17 13.72
N LYS A 153 -6.01 -13.12 14.40
CA LYS A 153 -4.61 -12.97 14.86
C LYS A 153 -3.63 -12.78 13.69
N THR A 154 -3.87 -13.50 12.59
CA THR A 154 -3.06 -13.41 11.37
C THR A 154 -3.31 -12.11 10.62
N ILE A 155 -4.59 -11.69 10.47
CA ILE A 155 -4.98 -10.43 9.83
C ILE A 155 -4.47 -9.21 10.61
N ALA A 156 -4.48 -9.27 11.95
CA ALA A 156 -3.94 -8.22 12.82
C ALA A 156 -2.40 -8.17 12.82
N GLY A 157 -1.72 -9.17 12.23
CA GLY A 157 -0.27 -9.30 12.30
C GLY A 157 0.48 -8.85 11.06
N CYS A 158 1.29 -7.80 11.14
CA CYS A 158 2.38 -7.55 10.16
C CYS A 158 3.57 -8.49 10.47
N ILE A 159 3.42 -9.80 10.24
CA ILE A 159 4.51 -10.78 10.42
C ILE A 159 5.42 -10.79 9.18
N ALA A 160 6.72 -11.03 9.40
CA ALA A 160 7.73 -11.16 8.35
C ALA A 160 7.32 -12.22 7.32
N GLU A 161 6.84 -13.37 7.80
CA GLU A 161 6.47 -14.53 6.97
C GLU A 161 5.41 -14.20 5.92
N THR A 162 4.48 -13.27 6.19
CA THR A 162 3.51 -12.81 5.18
C THR A 162 4.22 -12.14 4.00
N MET A 163 5.16 -11.23 4.26
CA MET A 163 5.88 -10.54 3.20
C MET A 163 6.87 -11.47 2.49
N GLU A 164 7.50 -12.39 3.21
CA GLU A 164 8.36 -13.42 2.61
C GLU A 164 7.57 -14.29 1.63
N VAL A 165 6.45 -14.86 2.06
CA VAL A 165 5.61 -15.71 1.21
C VAL A 165 5.05 -14.91 0.03
N PHE A 166 4.67 -13.65 0.24
CA PHE A 166 4.22 -12.78 -0.84
C PHE A 166 5.31 -12.60 -1.91
N LEU A 167 6.54 -12.27 -1.52
CA LEU A 167 7.66 -12.09 -2.46
C LEU A 167 8.05 -13.40 -3.15
N ASP A 168 7.97 -14.54 -2.47
CA ASP A 168 8.17 -15.86 -3.11
C ASP A 168 7.11 -16.14 -4.16
N LYS A 169 5.84 -15.86 -3.87
CA LYS A 169 4.75 -16.02 -4.84
C LYS A 169 4.87 -15.04 -6.00
N MET A 170 5.40 -13.84 -5.79
CA MET A 170 5.72 -12.91 -6.88
C MET A 170 6.79 -13.48 -7.80
N GLN A 171 7.85 -14.08 -7.22
CA GLN A 171 8.89 -14.78 -7.97
C GLN A 171 8.33 -15.97 -8.76
N GLU A 172 7.47 -16.79 -8.16
CA GLU A 172 6.84 -17.94 -8.81
C GLU A 172 5.91 -17.55 -9.97
N ARG A 173 5.05 -16.54 -9.78
CA ARG A 173 3.98 -16.19 -10.75
C ARG A 173 4.48 -15.30 -11.88
N PHE A 174 5.36 -14.35 -11.57
CA PHE A 174 5.80 -13.32 -12.51
C PHE A 174 7.29 -13.37 -12.82
N GLY A 175 8.04 -14.29 -12.21
CA GLY A 175 9.49 -14.38 -12.33
C GLY A 175 10.27 -13.31 -11.57
N SER A 176 9.61 -12.24 -11.11
CA SER A 176 10.09 -11.19 -10.20
C SER A 176 9.03 -10.09 -10.07
N VAL A 177 9.23 -9.15 -9.14
CA VAL A 177 8.47 -7.89 -9.11
C VAL A 177 8.66 -7.08 -10.40
N HIS A 178 9.87 -7.06 -10.97
CA HIS A 178 10.14 -6.47 -12.29
C HIS A 178 9.24 -7.09 -13.36
N GLY A 179 9.09 -8.42 -13.34
CA GLY A 179 8.21 -9.17 -14.21
C GLY A 179 6.77 -8.68 -14.13
N TYR A 180 6.21 -8.56 -12.93
CA TYR A 180 4.87 -8.03 -12.70
C TYR A 180 4.71 -6.59 -13.24
N VAL A 181 5.63 -5.68 -12.90
CA VAL A 181 5.58 -4.28 -13.36
C VAL A 181 5.65 -4.19 -14.89
N LYS A 182 6.39 -5.09 -15.53
CA LYS A 182 6.48 -5.16 -16.98
C LYS A 182 5.21 -5.74 -17.62
N THR A 183 4.78 -6.92 -17.19
CA THR A 183 3.74 -7.69 -17.89
C THR A 183 2.34 -7.23 -17.51
N GLU A 184 2.10 -6.96 -16.22
CA GLU A 184 0.78 -6.60 -15.71
C GLU A 184 0.57 -5.09 -15.68
N LEU A 185 1.58 -4.32 -15.24
CA LEU A 185 1.45 -2.86 -15.22
C LEU A 185 1.83 -2.22 -16.55
N GLY A 186 2.40 -2.95 -17.50
CA GLY A 186 2.63 -2.48 -18.88
C GLY A 186 3.75 -1.46 -19.03
N PHE A 187 4.82 -1.55 -18.22
CA PHE A 187 6.02 -0.74 -18.39
C PHE A 187 7.09 -1.48 -19.20
N THR A 188 7.89 -0.73 -19.95
CA THR A 188 9.07 -1.26 -20.64
C THR A 188 10.26 -1.38 -19.68
N ASP A 189 11.24 -2.23 -19.99
CA ASP A 189 12.46 -2.34 -19.18
C ASP A 189 13.20 -1.00 -19.05
N LYS A 190 13.13 -0.16 -20.10
CA LYS A 190 13.72 1.18 -20.09
C LYS A 190 13.01 2.11 -19.11
N GLU A 191 11.68 2.07 -19.06
CA GLU A 191 10.91 2.87 -18.10
C GLU A 191 11.16 2.39 -16.67
N ILE A 192 11.20 1.08 -16.45
CA ILE A 192 11.49 0.48 -15.13
C ILE A 192 12.88 0.91 -14.64
N GLU A 193 13.88 0.94 -15.52
CA GLU A 193 15.21 1.42 -15.16
C GLU A 193 15.23 2.91 -14.79
N VAL A 194 14.46 3.76 -15.48
CA VAL A 194 14.33 5.18 -15.11
C VAL A 194 13.61 5.32 -13.77
N ILE A 195 12.55 4.54 -13.52
CA ILE A 195 11.85 4.51 -12.23
C ILE A 195 12.82 4.13 -11.12
N ARG A 196 13.63 3.09 -11.30
CA ARG A 196 14.65 2.66 -10.33
C ARG A 196 15.65 3.77 -10.03
N GLN A 197 16.11 4.49 -11.05
CA GLN A 197 17.03 5.62 -10.89
C GLN A 197 16.39 6.77 -10.11
N ASN A 198 15.13 7.10 -10.39
CA ASN A 198 14.38 8.15 -9.70
C ASN A 198 14.14 7.85 -8.21
N LEU A 199 14.24 6.58 -7.79
CA LEU A 199 14.07 6.16 -6.39
C LEU A 199 15.39 6.12 -5.60
N GLN A 200 16.54 6.37 -6.24
CA GLN A 200 17.83 6.35 -5.54
C GLN A 200 18.02 7.62 -4.69
N PRO A 201 18.62 7.52 -3.49
CA PRO A 201 18.78 8.65 -2.56
C PRO A 201 19.44 9.90 -3.18
N GLU A 202 20.38 9.73 -4.11
CA GLU A 202 21.05 10.81 -4.83
C GLU A 202 20.15 11.62 -5.76
N ASN A 203 18.95 11.12 -6.08
CA ASN A 203 17.99 11.75 -6.98
C ASN A 203 16.73 12.27 -6.26
N LEU A 204 16.63 12.07 -4.94
CA LEU A 204 15.53 12.52 -4.08
C LEU A 204 15.73 13.95 -3.56
#